data_AF-A0A1G6FZD7-F1
#
_entry.id   AF-A0A1G6FZD7-F1
#
_cell.length_a   1.000
_cell.length_b   1.000
_cell.length_c   1.000
_cell.angle_alpha   90.00
_cell.angle_beta   90.00
_cell.angle_gamma   90.00
#
_symmetry.space_group_name_H-M   'P 1'
#
loop_
_entity.id
_entity.type
_entity.pdbx_description
1 polymer ?
#
loop_
_entity_poly.entity_id
_entity_poly.type
_entity_poly.pdbx_seq_one_letter_code
_entity_poly.pdbx_strand_id
1 'polypeptide(L)'
;MMPIPVARVDSDTQMQAIKRNAKKERSKIHNFPLKGQEIGSSMTGFEEDLKEYDIMEDLKSHDLVLIKKNAQISTRYDKKGELRSRFGDISFNQSRSIFDSSIMETPFRGFFILAWMAVGMLALKTLVEYERNNTRIYTSNIIRIMQKDLIKVGFADLLMYLSMYATFFLQKLIKNGYLDWDNTGMYLQHVYQCGFLFFWLLTAKRMEFPWIGKIFLLLHSLVMLMKMHSYAFYNGYLFKIQKELDFSQRHLNNKKQKLDKETTAALQKSVEFCKFELTSQSTTSPFPSNVNLKNWFWYTMYPTVVYEIDYPLTNEIRWKYVGTKMLGIFGVIFLMILVAESWLYPLALEAIQLRKLPVSQRVSPYVFILLEMAPPFLLMYMLVFYLIWELILNAVAELTGFADRSFYSEWWNSVSWDEFARDWNLPVHRFLLRHVYHSSISAFQLSRYNATLFTFLLSSFVHELTMYVIFGKFRGYLLYFQMAQIPLTYLSRTKFMADRKILGNSIFWLGISTGPSLLCSLYLVF
;
A
#
# COMPACT_ATOMS: atom_id res chain seq x y z
N MET A 1 22.09 -27.62 29.87
CA MET A 1 22.79 -26.49 29.22
C MET A 1 22.30 -25.23 29.91
N MET A 2 23.16 -24.53 30.65
CA MET A 2 22.80 -23.37 31.50
C MET A 2 22.40 -22.14 30.65
N PRO A 3 21.54 -21.24 31.16
CA PRO A 3 21.20 -19.98 30.50
C PRO A 3 22.33 -18.93 30.66
N ILE A 4 22.67 -18.27 29.56
CA ILE A 4 23.65 -17.18 29.48
C ILE A 4 22.96 -15.85 29.88
N PRO A 5 23.59 -14.99 30.71
CA PRO A 5 22.95 -13.78 31.22
C PRO A 5 22.95 -12.65 30.18
N VAL A 6 21.80 -11.99 30.03
CA VAL A 6 21.62 -10.78 29.20
C VAL A 6 22.03 -9.56 30.04
N ALA A 7 23.05 -8.83 29.60
CA ALA A 7 23.46 -7.57 30.20
C ALA A 7 22.41 -6.48 29.89
N ARG A 8 21.70 -6.00 30.92
CA ARG A 8 20.94 -4.75 30.87
C ARG A 8 21.91 -3.58 30.96
N VAL A 9 21.93 -2.73 29.94
CA VAL A 9 22.61 -1.44 29.98
C VAL A 9 21.74 -0.47 30.78
N ASP A 10 22.30 0.09 31.84
CA ASP A 10 21.62 0.97 32.80
C ASP A 10 21.48 2.40 32.23
N SER A 11 20.24 2.87 32.10
CA SER A 11 19.87 4.18 31.53
C SER A 11 20.39 5.37 32.35
N ASP A 12 20.73 5.16 33.62
CA ASP A 12 21.16 6.23 34.50
C ASP A 12 22.59 6.70 34.22
N THR A 13 23.44 5.83 33.65
CA THR A 13 24.83 6.17 33.33
C THR A 13 24.93 7.09 32.10
N GLN A 14 24.01 6.97 31.13
CA GLN A 14 23.94 7.87 29.97
C GLN A 14 23.43 9.26 30.34
N MET A 15 22.49 9.35 31.28
CA MET A 15 21.90 10.62 31.75
C MET A 15 22.95 11.51 32.46
N GLN A 16 23.93 10.91 33.15
CA GLN A 16 24.98 11.65 33.85
C GLN A 16 26.07 12.19 32.92
N ALA A 17 26.38 11.50 31.82
CA ALA A 17 27.33 11.96 30.81
C ALA A 17 26.82 13.21 30.05
N ILE A 18 25.52 13.26 29.76
CA ILE A 18 24.86 14.39 29.08
C ILE A 18 24.88 15.66 29.95
N LYS A 19 24.69 15.53 31.28
CA LYS A 19 24.72 16.66 32.22
C LYS A 19 26.11 17.29 32.38
N ARG A 20 27.19 16.52 32.22
CA ARG A 20 28.58 17.03 32.31
C ARG A 20 28.99 17.87 31.09
N ASN A 21 28.54 17.51 29.88
CA ASN A 21 28.86 18.26 28.67
C ASN A 21 28.12 19.61 28.59
N ALA A 22 26.86 19.66 29.05
CA ALA A 22 26.07 20.90 29.09
C ALA A 22 26.63 21.98 30.04
N LYS A 23 27.43 21.59 31.04
CA LYS A 23 28.05 22.54 31.99
C LYS A 23 29.34 23.17 31.45
N LYS A 24 30.01 22.52 30.49
CA LYS A 24 31.27 23.00 29.90
C LYS A 24 31.04 24.10 28.85
N GLU A 25 29.95 24.04 28.09
CA GLU A 25 29.62 25.04 27.07
C GLU A 25 29.09 26.38 27.62
N ARG A 26 28.53 26.40 28.84
CA ARG A 26 28.04 27.64 29.48
C ARG A 26 29.14 28.63 29.90
N SER A 27 30.41 28.25 29.82
CA SER A 27 31.54 29.05 30.35
C SER A 27 32.26 29.94 29.31
N LYS A 28 31.84 29.95 28.03
CA LYS A 28 32.60 30.60 26.95
C LYS A 28 31.99 31.85 26.31
N ILE A 29 30.91 32.41 26.84
CA ILE A 29 30.21 33.53 26.18
C ILE A 29 30.17 34.76 27.10
N HIS A 30 31.27 35.51 27.15
CA HIS A 30 31.28 36.94 27.49
C HIS A 30 32.57 37.59 26.98
N ASN A 31 32.46 38.51 25.99
CA ASN A 31 33.19 39.79 25.94
C ASN A 31 33.02 40.57 24.60
N PHE A 32 32.61 41.86 24.74
CA PHE A 32 32.96 43.07 23.94
C PHE A 32 32.37 43.34 22.51
N PRO A 33 32.34 44.60 21.98
CA PRO A 33 31.36 45.66 22.24
C PRO A 33 30.75 46.32 20.96
N LEU A 34 29.86 47.31 21.19
CA LEU A 34 29.10 48.13 20.22
C LEU A 34 29.94 49.16 19.42
N LYS A 35 29.54 49.42 18.17
CA LYS A 35 29.71 50.72 17.48
C LYS A 35 28.66 50.88 16.37
N GLY A 36 28.02 52.04 16.30
CA GLY A 36 26.98 52.37 15.31
C GLY A 36 27.51 53.19 14.14
N GLN A 37 26.70 53.31 13.09
CA GLN A 37 26.64 54.49 12.21
C GLN A 37 25.41 54.45 11.28
N GLU A 38 24.64 55.54 11.38
CA GLU A 38 23.90 56.36 10.39
C GLU A 38 23.15 55.80 9.16
N ILE A 39 22.06 56.52 8.89
CA ILE A 39 20.91 56.27 8.01
C ILE A 39 21.11 56.99 6.65
N GLY A 40 20.70 56.36 5.54
CA GLY A 40 20.58 57.04 4.25
C GLY A 40 19.82 56.26 3.16
N SER A 41 18.56 56.65 2.94
CA SER A 41 17.72 56.58 1.72
C SER A 41 17.54 55.27 0.91
N SER A 42 16.31 54.73 0.93
CA SER A 42 15.48 54.53 -0.29
C SER A 42 14.04 54.16 0.10
N MET A 43 13.06 55.03 -0.17
CA MET A 43 11.64 54.79 0.18
C MET A 43 10.96 53.70 -0.66
N THR A 44 11.56 53.25 -1.77
CA THR A 44 10.98 52.19 -2.62
C THR A 44 11.32 50.78 -2.11
N GLY A 45 12.50 50.60 -1.51
CA GLY A 45 12.85 49.36 -0.80
C GLY A 45 12.08 49.23 0.51
N PHE A 46 11.77 50.34 1.18
CA PHE A 46 11.04 50.35 2.45
C PHE A 46 9.59 49.84 2.32
N GLU A 47 8.91 50.07 1.19
CA GLU A 47 7.57 49.52 0.95
C GLU A 47 7.56 48.01 0.65
N GLU A 48 8.60 47.50 -0.03
CA GLU A 48 8.79 46.06 -0.23
C GLU A 48 9.23 45.38 1.07
N ASP A 49 10.15 45.99 1.81
CA ASP A 49 10.59 45.54 3.14
C ASP A 49 9.45 45.59 4.16
N LEU A 50 8.57 46.60 4.12
CA LEU A 50 7.39 46.68 4.98
C LEU A 50 6.37 45.60 4.61
N LYS A 51 6.14 45.33 3.32
CA LYS A 51 5.28 44.22 2.89
C LYS A 51 5.87 42.88 3.29
N GLU A 52 7.18 42.68 3.10
CA GLU A 52 7.86 41.45 3.51
C GLU A 52 7.90 41.29 5.03
N TYR A 53 8.03 42.40 5.77
CA TYR A 53 7.97 42.43 7.22
C TYR A 53 6.55 42.14 7.75
N ASP A 54 5.51 42.77 7.20
CA ASP A 54 4.11 42.49 7.53
C ASP A 54 3.74 41.04 7.20
N ILE A 55 4.15 40.54 6.01
CA ILE A 55 3.94 39.13 5.63
C ILE A 55 4.68 38.20 6.60
N MET A 56 5.91 38.53 6.99
CA MET A 56 6.68 37.74 7.96
C MET A 56 6.12 37.81 9.38
N GLU A 57 5.55 38.94 9.80
CA GLU A 57 4.93 39.10 11.12
C GLU A 57 3.57 38.38 11.18
N ASP A 58 2.79 38.43 10.10
CA ASP A 58 1.56 37.66 9.93
C ASP A 58 1.82 36.14 9.87
N LEU A 59 2.86 35.70 9.15
CA LEU A 59 3.27 34.28 9.14
C LEU A 59 3.70 33.81 10.53
N LYS A 60 4.46 34.63 11.28
CA LYS A 60 4.88 34.31 12.66
C LYS A 60 3.68 34.22 13.60
N SER A 61 2.72 35.13 13.47
CA SER A 61 1.51 35.13 14.31
C SER A 61 0.63 33.91 13.99
N HIS A 62 0.50 33.55 12.72
CA HIS A 62 -0.24 32.37 12.27
C HIS A 62 0.36 31.06 12.79
N ASP A 63 1.68 30.86 12.65
CA ASP A 63 2.36 29.65 13.12
C ASP A 63 2.28 29.49 14.64
N LEU A 64 2.37 30.60 15.39
CA LEU A 64 2.18 30.60 16.85
C LEU A 64 0.75 30.20 17.25
N VAL A 65 -0.26 30.70 16.55
CA VAL A 65 -1.66 30.29 16.76
C VAL A 65 -1.84 28.81 16.46
N LEU A 66 -1.24 28.33 15.36
CA LEU A 66 -1.31 26.92 14.98
C LEU A 66 -0.66 26.00 16.03
N ILE A 67 0.50 26.40 16.58
CA ILE A 67 1.18 25.64 17.63
C ILE A 67 0.39 25.64 18.93
N LYS A 68 -0.16 26.79 19.35
CA LYS A 68 -1.04 26.85 20.54
C LYS A 68 -2.24 25.91 20.39
N LYS A 69 -2.88 25.93 19.22
CA LYS A 69 -3.97 25.02 18.89
C LYS A 69 -3.48 23.57 18.98
N ASN A 70 -2.39 23.24 18.29
CA ASN A 70 -1.83 21.88 18.23
C ASN A 70 -1.40 21.34 19.60
N ALA A 71 -0.87 22.18 20.49
CA ALA A 71 -0.50 21.80 21.85
C ALA A 71 -1.71 21.45 22.74
N GLN A 72 -2.91 21.89 22.35
CA GLN A 72 -4.17 21.56 23.01
C GLN A 72 -4.90 20.38 22.35
N ILE A 73 -4.45 19.90 21.19
CA ILE A 73 -5.11 18.81 20.46
C ILE A 73 -4.84 17.46 21.17
N SER A 74 -5.92 16.76 21.52
CA SER A 74 -5.86 15.44 22.17
C SER A 74 -5.22 14.35 21.30
N THR A 75 -5.12 14.51 19.98
CA THR A 75 -4.55 13.51 19.06
C THR A 75 -3.06 13.25 19.25
N ARG A 76 -2.33 14.16 19.92
CA ARG A 76 -0.91 13.98 20.28
C ARG A 76 -0.71 13.08 21.49
N TYR A 77 -1.79 12.79 22.22
CA TYR A 77 -1.77 12.03 23.46
C TYR A 77 -2.74 10.85 23.39
N ASP A 78 -2.38 9.71 23.97
CA ASP A 78 -3.31 8.61 24.15
C ASP A 78 -4.30 8.90 25.29
N LYS A 79 -5.33 8.07 25.46
CA LYS A 79 -6.32 8.15 26.56
C LYS A 79 -5.68 8.16 27.95
N LYS A 80 -4.45 7.67 28.08
CA LYS A 80 -3.65 7.65 29.31
C LYS A 80 -2.84 8.95 29.54
N GLY A 81 -2.82 9.87 28.59
CA GLY A 81 -2.04 11.11 28.63
C GLY A 81 -0.59 10.97 28.15
N GLU A 82 -0.18 9.80 27.64
CA GLU A 82 1.15 9.57 27.08
C GLU A 82 1.24 10.03 25.62
N LEU A 83 2.42 10.44 25.15
CA LEU A 83 2.63 10.86 23.77
C LEU A 83 2.35 9.70 22.80
N ARG A 84 1.60 9.99 21.73
CA ARG A 84 1.21 9.00 20.74
C ARG A 84 1.68 9.43 19.35
N SER A 85 2.32 8.49 18.65
CA SER A 85 2.72 8.72 17.27
C SER A 85 1.55 8.64 16.30
N ARG A 86 1.54 9.51 15.29
CA ARG A 86 0.47 9.52 14.28
C ARG A 86 0.50 8.28 13.39
N PHE A 87 1.69 7.77 13.09
CA PHE A 87 1.91 6.60 12.23
C PHE A 87 2.18 5.31 13.00
N GLY A 88 1.88 5.26 14.30
CA GLY A 88 1.95 4.04 15.11
C GLY A 88 0.78 3.06 14.90
N ASP A 89 0.03 3.18 13.80
CA ASP A 89 -1.15 2.36 13.47
C ASP A 89 -0.79 1.00 12.86
N ILE A 90 0.38 0.88 12.23
CA ILE A 90 0.86 -0.36 11.61
C ILE A 90 2.22 -0.69 12.21
N SER A 91 2.43 -1.97 12.50
CA SER A 91 3.74 -2.50 12.87
C SER A 91 4.08 -3.66 11.93
N PHE A 92 5.29 -3.60 11.37
CA PHE A 92 5.86 -4.71 10.61
C PHE A 92 6.62 -5.61 11.58
N ASN A 93 6.25 -6.88 11.63
CA ASN A 93 6.87 -7.86 12.52
C ASN A 93 7.53 -8.96 11.69
N GLN A 94 8.61 -9.55 12.22
CA GLN A 94 9.19 -10.73 11.60
C GLN A 94 8.18 -11.89 11.69
N SER A 95 7.76 -12.42 10.55
CA SER A 95 6.78 -13.48 10.45
C SER A 95 7.13 -14.47 9.33
N ARG A 96 6.44 -15.60 9.29
CA ARG A 96 6.49 -16.56 8.18
C ARG A 96 5.12 -16.60 7.52
N SER A 97 5.07 -16.99 6.24
CA SER A 97 3.80 -17.17 5.57
C SER A 97 2.99 -18.31 6.21
N ILE A 98 1.67 -18.20 6.19
CA ILE A 98 0.75 -19.17 6.81
C ILE A 98 0.97 -20.57 6.22
N PHE A 99 1.13 -20.70 4.89
CA PHE A 99 1.41 -22.00 4.26
C PHE A 99 2.77 -22.59 4.67
N ASP A 100 3.75 -21.75 5.01
CA ASP A 100 5.09 -22.18 5.40
C ASP A 100 5.19 -22.53 6.90
N SER A 101 4.39 -21.90 7.77
CA SER A 101 4.46 -22.10 9.22
C SER A 101 3.33 -22.94 9.82
N SER A 102 2.07 -22.70 9.47
CA SER A 102 0.94 -23.28 10.21
C SER A 102 0.44 -24.57 9.57
N ILE A 103 0.28 -24.60 8.24
CA ILE A 103 -0.42 -25.72 7.58
C ILE A 103 0.35 -27.04 7.68
N MET A 104 1.68 -26.99 7.59
CA MET A 104 2.53 -28.18 7.71
C MET A 104 2.51 -28.80 9.12
N GLU A 105 2.21 -27.99 10.13
CA GLU A 105 2.15 -28.40 11.53
C GLU A 105 0.73 -28.81 11.96
N THR A 106 -0.29 -28.57 11.12
CA THR A 106 -1.69 -28.91 11.44
C THR A 106 -2.04 -30.38 11.16
N PRO A 107 -3.11 -30.91 11.81
CA PRO A 107 -3.71 -32.20 11.44
C PRO A 107 -4.22 -32.26 9.98
N PHE A 108 -4.45 -31.11 9.33
CA PHE A 108 -4.99 -31.03 7.97
C PHE A 108 -3.93 -31.06 6.86
N ARG A 109 -2.63 -31.23 7.21
CA ARG A 109 -1.55 -31.33 6.21
C ARG A 109 -1.81 -32.38 5.12
N GLY A 110 -2.48 -33.48 5.47
CA GLY A 110 -2.82 -34.54 4.51
C GLY A 110 -3.79 -34.08 3.42
N PHE A 111 -4.81 -33.28 3.79
CA PHE A 111 -5.75 -32.71 2.81
C PHE A 111 -5.07 -31.68 1.91
N PHE A 112 -4.13 -30.90 2.44
CA PHE A 112 -3.34 -29.97 1.65
C PHE A 112 -2.48 -30.70 0.60
N ILE A 113 -1.78 -31.77 0.98
CA ILE A 113 -1.01 -32.60 0.06
C ILE A 113 -1.93 -33.25 -0.98
N LEU A 114 -3.06 -33.81 -0.54
CA LEU A 114 -4.05 -34.42 -1.43
C LEU A 114 -4.58 -33.41 -2.47
N ALA A 115 -4.85 -32.17 -2.07
CA ALA A 115 -5.29 -31.11 -2.98
C ALA A 115 -4.26 -30.85 -4.08
N TRP A 116 -2.97 -30.71 -3.74
CA TRP A 116 -1.91 -30.54 -4.74
C TRP A 116 -1.68 -31.79 -5.59
N MET A 117 -1.81 -32.99 -5.02
CA MET A 117 -1.78 -34.23 -5.80
C MET A 117 -2.93 -34.30 -6.80
N ALA A 118 -4.15 -33.90 -6.41
CA ALA A 118 -5.30 -33.84 -7.30
C ALA A 118 -5.10 -32.84 -8.44
N VAL A 119 -4.56 -31.65 -8.14
CA VAL A 119 -4.19 -30.66 -9.16
C VAL A 119 -3.10 -31.20 -10.09
N GLY A 120 -2.09 -31.89 -9.57
CA GLY A 120 -1.03 -32.52 -10.36
C GLY A 120 -1.56 -33.63 -11.27
N MET A 121 -2.45 -34.49 -10.77
CA MET A 121 -3.11 -35.52 -11.57
C MET A 121 -4.00 -34.93 -12.65
N LEU A 122 -4.70 -33.84 -12.34
CA LEU A 122 -5.52 -33.12 -13.31
C LEU A 122 -4.67 -32.56 -14.45
N ALA A 123 -3.54 -31.93 -14.11
CA ALA A 123 -2.59 -31.43 -15.09
C ALA A 123 -2.04 -32.56 -15.96
N LEU A 124 -1.68 -33.69 -15.35
CA LEU A 124 -1.20 -34.87 -16.08
C LEU A 124 -2.28 -35.42 -17.04
N LYS A 125 -3.54 -35.52 -16.58
CA LYS A 125 -4.67 -35.92 -17.42
C LYS A 125 -4.79 -35.00 -18.64
N THR A 126 -4.75 -33.69 -18.42
CA THR A 126 -4.82 -32.69 -19.51
C THR A 126 -3.63 -32.84 -20.46
N LEU A 127 -2.41 -33.03 -19.95
CA LEU A 127 -1.22 -33.26 -20.78
C LEU A 127 -1.37 -34.49 -21.68
N VAL A 128 -1.89 -35.60 -21.13
CA VAL A 128 -2.16 -36.82 -21.91
C VAL A 128 -3.21 -36.58 -22.99
N GLU A 129 -4.25 -35.78 -22.71
CA GLU A 129 -5.26 -35.40 -23.70
C GLU A 129 -4.66 -34.55 -24.85
N TYR A 130 -3.73 -33.63 -24.55
CA TYR A 130 -3.01 -32.86 -25.58
C TYR A 130 -2.19 -33.78 -26.51
N GLU A 131 -1.41 -34.68 -25.93
CA GLU A 131 -0.61 -35.63 -26.72
C GLU A 131 -1.48 -36.56 -27.56
N ARG A 132 -2.59 -37.07 -27.01
CA ARG A 132 -3.55 -37.90 -27.75
C ARG A 132 -4.19 -37.17 -28.93
N ASN A 133 -4.46 -35.87 -28.77
CA ASN A 133 -5.07 -35.03 -29.81
C ASN A 133 -4.04 -34.44 -30.80
N ASN A 134 -2.75 -34.80 -30.70
CA ASN A 134 -1.64 -34.23 -31.47
C ASN A 134 -1.55 -32.69 -31.39
N THR A 135 -2.06 -32.09 -30.33
CA THR A 135 -2.00 -30.65 -30.10
C THR A 135 -0.80 -30.31 -29.21
N ARG A 136 0.07 -29.41 -29.68
CA ARG A 136 1.25 -28.99 -28.89
C ARG A 136 0.90 -27.83 -27.98
N ILE A 137 1.14 -27.96 -26.68
CA ILE A 137 0.87 -26.90 -25.68
C ILE A 137 1.60 -25.60 -26.01
N TYR A 138 2.85 -25.67 -26.49
CA TYR A 138 3.62 -24.49 -26.88
C TYR A 138 3.01 -23.68 -28.04
N THR A 139 2.06 -24.27 -28.79
CA THR A 139 1.33 -23.60 -29.87
C THR A 139 -0.02 -23.02 -29.45
N SER A 140 -0.40 -23.22 -28.18
CA SER A 140 -1.64 -22.73 -27.57
C SER A 140 -1.87 -21.24 -27.81
N ASN A 141 -3.15 -20.86 -27.87
CA ASN A 141 -3.54 -19.47 -28.09
C ASN A 141 -3.13 -18.60 -26.91
N ILE A 142 -3.28 -19.11 -25.67
CA ILE A 142 -2.92 -18.38 -24.46
C ILE A 142 -1.42 -18.07 -24.41
N ILE A 143 -0.53 -19.02 -24.71
CA ILE A 143 0.92 -18.76 -24.72
C ILE A 143 1.28 -17.70 -25.77
N ARG A 144 0.66 -17.77 -26.95
CA ARG A 144 0.88 -16.79 -28.02
C ARG A 144 0.46 -15.38 -27.60
N ILE A 145 -0.66 -15.26 -26.88
CA ILE A 145 -1.13 -13.97 -26.33
C ILE A 145 -0.16 -13.46 -25.26
N MET A 146 0.35 -14.33 -24.39
CA MET A 146 1.31 -13.96 -23.34
C MET A 146 2.68 -13.53 -23.88
N GLN A 147 3.17 -14.20 -24.93
CA GLN A 147 4.47 -13.90 -25.54
C GLN A 147 4.43 -12.67 -26.46
N LYS A 148 3.26 -12.30 -26.97
CA LYS A 148 3.10 -11.15 -27.86
C LYS A 148 3.55 -9.86 -27.16
N ASP A 149 4.52 -9.19 -27.77
CA ASP A 149 5.09 -7.91 -27.31
C ASP A 149 5.69 -7.95 -25.88
N LEU A 150 6.04 -9.13 -25.35
CA LEU A 150 6.52 -9.31 -23.98
C LEU A 150 7.70 -8.39 -23.62
N ILE A 151 8.68 -8.26 -24.52
CA ILE A 151 9.85 -7.38 -24.32
C ILE A 151 9.42 -5.91 -24.25
N LYS A 152 8.47 -5.48 -25.09
CA LYS A 152 7.96 -4.11 -25.09
C LYS A 152 7.18 -3.81 -23.81
N VAL A 153 6.39 -4.78 -23.33
CA VAL A 153 5.67 -4.68 -22.05
C VAL A 153 6.67 -4.56 -20.90
N GLY A 154 7.71 -5.40 -20.87
CA GLY A 154 8.78 -5.32 -19.86
C GLY A 154 9.53 -3.98 -19.90
N PHE A 155 9.82 -3.45 -21.08
CA PHE A 155 10.44 -2.13 -21.21
C PHE A 155 9.51 -1.00 -20.74
N ALA A 156 8.21 -1.07 -21.06
CA ALA A 156 7.23 -0.12 -20.56
C ALA A 156 7.12 -0.16 -19.03
N ASP A 157 7.14 -1.35 -18.42
CA ASP A 157 7.13 -1.52 -16.96
C ASP A 157 8.41 -0.95 -16.31
N LEU A 158 9.59 -1.16 -16.94
CA LEU A 158 10.84 -0.57 -16.47
C LEU A 158 10.81 0.97 -16.53
N LEU A 159 10.33 1.56 -17.63
CA LEU A 159 10.19 3.01 -17.73
C LEU A 159 9.18 3.56 -16.70
N MET A 160 8.09 2.82 -16.47
CA MET A 160 7.11 3.14 -15.45
C MET A 160 7.74 3.13 -14.05
N TYR A 161 8.52 2.11 -13.71
CA TYR A 161 9.30 2.05 -12.47
C TYR A 161 10.28 3.24 -12.34
N LEU A 162 11.05 3.54 -13.39
CA LEU A 162 11.99 4.67 -13.38
C LEU A 162 11.28 6.01 -13.17
N SER A 163 10.09 6.19 -13.73
CA SER A 163 9.32 7.41 -13.55
C SER A 163 8.92 7.65 -12.09
N MET A 164 8.81 6.61 -11.25
CA MET A 164 8.53 6.78 -9.81
C MET A 164 9.56 7.67 -9.09
N TYR A 165 10.81 7.71 -9.57
CA TYR A 165 11.89 8.51 -8.98
C TYR A 165 11.58 10.02 -8.99
N ALA A 166 10.64 10.48 -9.82
CA ALA A 166 10.15 11.86 -9.75
C ALA A 166 9.63 12.21 -8.34
N THR A 167 8.94 11.28 -7.66
CA THR A 167 8.47 11.46 -6.28
C THR A 167 9.65 11.60 -5.31
N PHE A 168 10.71 10.81 -5.49
CA PHE A 168 11.93 10.92 -4.69
C PHE A 168 12.61 12.29 -4.88
N PHE A 169 12.77 12.74 -6.12
CA PHE A 169 13.38 14.03 -6.41
C PHE A 169 12.56 15.19 -5.83
N LEU A 170 11.23 15.12 -5.86
CA LEU A 170 10.37 16.10 -5.21
C LEU A 170 10.65 16.17 -3.69
N GLN A 171 10.71 15.03 -3.00
CA GLN A 171 11.04 14.99 -1.57
C GLN A 171 12.46 15.47 -1.26
N LYS A 172 13.40 15.26 -2.19
CA LYS A 172 14.77 15.79 -2.08
C LYS A 172 14.81 17.32 -2.23
N LEU A 173 13.99 17.90 -3.11
CA LEU A 173 13.86 19.35 -3.24
C LEU A 173 13.28 19.98 -1.97
N ILE A 174 12.29 19.32 -1.35
CA ILE A 174 11.70 19.74 -0.08
C ILE A 174 12.74 19.67 1.05
N LYS A 175 13.51 18.57 1.12
CA LYS A 175 14.61 18.42 2.09
C LYS A 175 15.64 19.55 2.01
N ASN A 176 15.93 20.02 0.81
CA ASN A 176 16.90 21.09 0.57
C ASN A 176 16.31 22.50 0.78
N GLY A 177 15.02 22.62 1.10
CA GLY A 177 14.35 23.90 1.36
C GLY A 177 13.93 24.67 0.10
N TYR A 178 14.01 24.08 -1.10
CA TYR A 178 13.55 24.74 -2.34
C TYR A 178 12.03 24.80 -2.46
N LEU A 179 11.32 23.85 -1.84
CA LEU A 179 9.87 23.73 -1.89
C LEU A 179 9.33 23.39 -0.50
N ASP A 180 8.15 23.90 -0.18
CA ASP A 180 7.41 23.52 1.02
C ASP A 180 6.35 22.46 0.69
N TRP A 181 6.18 21.47 1.58
CA TRP A 181 5.24 20.37 1.35
C TRP A 181 3.78 20.85 1.30
N ASP A 182 3.37 21.70 2.25
CA ASP A 182 1.97 22.11 2.39
C ASP A 182 1.53 23.06 1.26
N ASN A 183 2.42 23.93 0.77
CA ASN A 183 2.08 24.94 -0.24
C ASN A 183 2.15 24.41 -1.69
N THR A 184 3.23 23.70 -2.05
CA THR A 184 3.49 23.35 -3.45
C THR A 184 3.74 21.84 -3.63
N GLY A 185 4.47 21.22 -2.70
CA GLY A 185 4.87 19.81 -2.81
C GLY A 185 3.68 18.85 -2.92
N MET A 186 2.67 19.02 -2.07
CA MET A 186 1.48 18.15 -2.06
C MET A 186 0.68 18.24 -3.38
N TYR A 187 0.46 19.45 -3.89
CA TYR A 187 -0.27 19.65 -5.16
C TYR A 187 0.49 19.06 -6.34
N LEU A 188 1.81 19.33 -6.44
CA LEU A 188 2.65 18.74 -7.48
C LEU A 188 2.63 17.22 -7.44
N GLN A 189 2.68 16.63 -6.24
CA GLN A 189 2.64 15.18 -6.07
C GLN A 189 1.31 14.60 -6.58
N HIS A 190 0.16 15.19 -6.25
CA HIS A 190 -1.14 14.70 -6.69
C HIS A 190 -1.34 14.85 -8.20
N VAL A 191 -0.94 16.00 -8.77
CA VAL A 191 -0.97 16.21 -10.22
C VAL A 191 -0.10 15.17 -10.93
N TYR A 192 1.11 14.93 -10.42
CA TYR A 192 2.01 13.91 -10.96
C TYR A 192 1.41 12.50 -10.88
N GLN A 193 0.81 12.13 -9.75
CA GLN A 193 0.17 10.82 -9.56
C GLN A 193 -1.00 10.58 -10.50
N CYS A 194 -1.88 11.57 -10.66
CA CYS A 194 -2.97 11.51 -11.63
C CYS A 194 -2.40 11.37 -13.05
N GLY A 195 -1.45 12.23 -13.41
CA GLY A 195 -0.76 12.18 -14.71
C GLY A 195 -0.11 10.83 -14.98
N PHE A 196 0.59 10.26 -13.99
CA PHE A 196 1.27 8.96 -14.07
C PHE A 196 0.28 7.84 -14.44
N LEU A 197 -0.83 7.72 -13.72
CA LEU A 197 -1.80 6.65 -13.97
C LEU A 197 -2.41 6.77 -15.38
N PHE A 198 -2.89 7.96 -15.74
CA PHE A 198 -3.49 8.18 -17.06
C PHE A 198 -2.49 8.01 -18.20
N PHE A 199 -1.26 8.50 -18.04
CA PHE A 199 -0.21 8.38 -19.04
C PHE A 199 0.10 6.92 -19.37
N TRP A 200 0.30 6.07 -18.35
CA TRP A 200 0.64 4.67 -18.57
C TRP A 200 -0.54 3.85 -19.09
N LEU A 201 -1.77 4.17 -18.70
CA LEU A 201 -2.97 3.56 -19.27
C LEU A 201 -3.16 3.90 -20.75
N LEU A 202 -2.98 5.18 -21.11
CA LEU A 202 -3.05 5.62 -22.50
C LEU A 202 -1.91 5.04 -23.34
N THR A 203 -0.71 4.91 -22.77
CA THR A 203 0.42 4.27 -23.43
C THR A 203 0.13 2.80 -23.71
N ALA A 204 -0.35 2.03 -22.73
CA ALA A 204 -0.71 0.64 -22.93
C ALA A 204 -1.83 0.44 -23.97
N LYS A 205 -2.78 1.40 -24.06
CA LYS A 205 -3.82 1.43 -25.08
C LYS A 205 -3.24 1.75 -26.47
N ARG A 206 -2.40 2.78 -26.57
CA ARG A 206 -1.80 3.26 -27.83
C ARG A 206 -0.81 2.27 -28.44
N MET A 207 -0.08 1.54 -27.59
CA MET A 207 0.83 0.48 -28.02
C MET A 207 0.10 -0.82 -28.41
N GLU A 208 -1.23 -0.85 -28.28
CA GLU A 208 -2.10 -1.98 -28.63
C GLU A 208 -1.67 -3.31 -27.99
N PHE A 209 -1.16 -3.25 -26.77
CA PHE A 209 -0.71 -4.45 -26.07
C PHE A 209 -1.86 -5.47 -25.90
N PRO A 210 -1.54 -6.78 -25.84
CA PRO A 210 -2.52 -7.80 -25.48
C PRO A 210 -3.19 -7.48 -24.15
N TRP A 211 -4.42 -7.96 -23.95
CA TRP A 211 -5.16 -7.69 -22.72
C TRP A 211 -4.39 -8.15 -21.46
N ILE A 212 -3.63 -9.25 -21.54
CA ILE A 212 -2.74 -9.74 -20.46
C ILE A 212 -1.64 -8.72 -20.14
N GLY A 213 -0.99 -8.15 -21.17
CA GLY A 213 0.02 -7.12 -20.98
C GLY A 213 -0.56 -5.81 -20.43
N LYS A 214 -1.76 -5.42 -20.88
CA LYS A 214 -2.46 -4.24 -20.37
C LYS A 214 -2.83 -4.37 -18.89
N ILE A 215 -3.35 -5.53 -18.48
CA ILE A 215 -3.72 -5.75 -17.09
C ILE A 215 -2.49 -5.83 -16.19
N PHE A 216 -1.41 -6.46 -16.65
CA PHE A 216 -0.12 -6.46 -15.95
C PHE A 216 0.38 -5.04 -15.69
N LEU A 217 0.43 -4.19 -16.72
CA LEU A 217 0.84 -2.79 -16.60
C LEU A 217 -0.09 -1.98 -15.69
N LEU A 218 -1.42 -2.17 -15.78
CA LEU A 218 -2.36 -1.50 -14.87
C LEU A 218 -2.08 -1.89 -13.42
N LEU A 219 -1.99 -3.18 -13.10
CA LEU A 219 -1.77 -3.64 -11.72
C LEU A 219 -0.44 -3.12 -11.15
N HIS A 220 0.63 -3.15 -11.95
CA HIS A 220 1.91 -2.57 -11.58
C HIS A 220 1.81 -1.06 -11.38
N SER A 221 1.12 -0.33 -12.27
CA SER A 221 0.92 1.11 -12.13
C SER A 221 0.19 1.47 -10.84
N LEU A 222 -0.80 0.68 -10.40
CA LEU A 222 -1.53 0.88 -9.15
C LEU A 222 -0.63 0.64 -7.93
N VAL A 223 0.19 -0.41 -7.94
CA VAL A 223 1.19 -0.68 -6.89
C VAL A 223 2.20 0.45 -6.78
N MET A 224 2.72 0.92 -7.90
CA MET A 224 3.67 2.03 -7.96
C MET A 224 3.04 3.35 -7.50
N LEU A 225 1.79 3.62 -7.89
CA LEU A 225 1.01 4.77 -7.43
C LEU A 225 0.85 4.78 -5.90
N MET A 226 0.43 3.65 -5.32
CA MET A 226 0.31 3.49 -3.87
C MET A 226 1.65 3.69 -3.17
N LYS A 227 2.73 3.10 -3.71
CA LYS A 227 4.08 3.28 -3.15
C LYS A 227 4.53 4.75 -3.16
N MET A 228 4.36 5.44 -4.30
CA MET A 228 4.67 6.88 -4.41
C MET A 228 3.86 7.70 -3.43
N HIS A 229 2.56 7.44 -3.32
CA HIS A 229 1.65 8.15 -2.41
C HIS A 229 2.05 7.96 -0.95
N SER A 230 2.27 6.71 -0.54
CA SER A 230 2.67 6.44 0.84
C SER A 230 4.00 7.09 1.20
N TYR A 231 4.98 7.07 0.30
CA TYR A 231 6.29 7.70 0.56
C TYR A 231 6.19 9.22 0.66
N ALA A 232 5.49 9.86 -0.29
CA ALA A 232 5.37 11.30 -0.33
C ALA A 232 4.58 11.84 0.88
N PHE A 233 3.45 11.22 1.19
CA PHE A 233 2.59 11.64 2.29
C PHE A 233 3.28 11.49 3.66
N TYR A 234 3.94 10.35 3.88
CA TYR A 234 4.64 10.07 5.13
C TYR A 234 5.83 11.03 5.35
N ASN A 235 6.71 11.19 4.35
CA ASN A 235 7.83 12.14 4.49
C ASN A 235 7.36 13.59 4.55
N GLY A 236 6.30 13.96 3.81
CA GLY A 236 5.69 15.28 3.88
C GLY A 236 5.19 15.64 5.28
N TYR A 237 4.56 14.68 5.96
CA TYR A 237 4.21 14.84 7.38
C TYR A 237 5.46 15.05 8.26
N LEU A 238 6.52 14.26 8.08
CA LEU A 238 7.74 14.41 8.88
C LEU A 238 8.46 15.74 8.63
N PHE A 239 8.45 16.27 7.39
CA PHE A 239 8.95 17.62 7.11
C PHE A 239 8.15 18.67 7.87
N LYS A 240 6.82 18.52 7.97
CA LYS A 240 5.98 19.42 8.77
C LYS A 240 6.34 19.38 10.26
N ILE A 241 6.55 18.19 10.82
CA ILE A 241 6.99 18.02 12.22
C ILE A 241 8.39 18.61 12.43
N GLN A 242 9.31 18.43 11.49
CA GLN A 242 10.64 19.05 11.55
C GLN A 242 10.57 20.57 11.51
N LYS A 243 9.72 21.14 10.63
CA LYS A 243 9.50 22.59 10.53
C LYS A 243 8.90 23.16 11.82
N GLU A 244 7.92 22.47 12.41
CA GLU A 244 7.34 22.84 13.71
C GLU A 244 8.40 22.79 14.83
N LEU A 245 9.26 21.77 14.84
CA LEU A 245 10.36 21.64 15.80
C LEU A 245 11.35 22.79 15.67
N ASP A 246 11.81 23.08 14.46
CA ASP A 246 12.78 24.14 14.19
C ASP A 246 12.21 25.52 14.55
N PHE A 247 10.94 25.77 14.21
CA PHE A 247 10.23 26.99 14.57
C PHE A 247 10.15 27.14 16.09
N SER A 248 9.68 26.11 16.81
CA SER A 248 9.49 26.16 18.25
C SER A 248 10.80 26.31 19.01
N GLN A 249 11.87 25.63 18.56
CA GLN A 249 13.19 25.72 19.17
C GLN A 249 13.84 27.10 18.94
N ARG A 250 13.68 27.69 17.75
CA ARG A 250 14.18 29.05 17.45
C ARG A 250 13.50 30.10 18.33
N HIS A 251 12.19 30.03 18.51
CA HIS A 251 11.44 30.98 19.34
C HIS A 251 11.78 30.84 20.83
N LEU A 252 11.91 29.62 21.35
CA LEU A 252 12.34 29.41 22.74
C LEU A 252 13.78 29.88 23.01
N ASN A 253 14.66 29.78 22.02
CA ASN A 253 16.06 30.20 22.15
C ASN A 253 16.24 31.72 21.95
N ASN A 254 15.26 32.41 21.38
CA ASN A 254 15.32 33.85 21.12
C ASN A 254 15.12 34.67 22.41
N LYS A 255 16.21 34.95 23.12
CA LYS A 255 16.22 35.71 24.38
C LYS A 255 15.70 37.16 24.25
N LYS A 256 15.56 37.70 23.04
CA LYS A 256 15.08 39.08 22.81
C LYS A 256 13.55 39.20 22.89
N GLN A 257 12.81 38.10 22.78
CA GLN A 257 11.35 38.10 22.76
C GLN A 257 10.81 37.79 24.16
N LYS A 258 10.06 38.71 24.77
CA LYS A 258 9.30 38.43 26.00
C LYS A 258 8.10 37.56 25.64
N LEU A 259 8.24 36.25 25.77
CA LEU A 259 7.12 35.32 25.62
C LEU A 259 6.29 35.28 26.91
N ASP A 260 4.97 35.19 26.75
CA ASP A 260 4.07 34.88 27.87
C ASP A 260 4.34 33.45 28.40
N LYS A 261 3.84 33.16 29.60
CA LYS A 261 4.01 31.82 30.21
C LYS A 261 3.28 30.73 29.41
N GLU A 262 2.14 31.06 28.81
CA GLU A 262 1.29 30.12 28.08
C GLU A 262 1.91 29.69 26.74
N THR A 263 2.41 30.63 25.94
CA THR A 263 3.12 30.34 24.68
C THR A 263 4.41 29.60 24.97
N THR A 264 5.14 29.97 26.03
CA THR A 264 6.36 29.22 26.42
C THR A 264 6.02 27.76 26.73
N ALA A 265 4.95 27.49 27.48
CA ALA A 265 4.50 26.13 27.78
C ALA A 265 4.02 25.38 26.52
N ALA A 266 3.30 26.04 25.62
CA ALA A 266 2.83 25.45 24.36
C ALA A 266 4.00 25.09 23.43
N LEU A 267 5.00 25.98 23.30
CA LEU A 267 6.21 25.72 22.51
C LEU A 267 7.04 24.57 23.11
N GLN A 268 7.17 24.50 24.43
CA GLN A 268 7.87 23.38 25.09
C GLN A 268 7.17 22.04 24.81
N LYS A 269 5.84 21.98 24.94
CA LYS A 269 5.05 20.78 24.60
C LYS A 269 5.19 20.40 23.12
N SER A 270 5.22 21.40 22.23
CA SER A 270 5.46 21.18 20.80
C SER A 270 6.84 20.57 20.54
N VAL A 271 7.90 21.12 21.15
CA VAL A 271 9.26 20.58 21.02
C VAL A 271 9.35 19.15 21.55
N GLU A 272 8.74 18.87 22.70
CA GLU A 272 8.71 17.53 23.30
C GLU A 272 8.03 16.52 22.36
N PHE A 273 6.83 16.85 21.88
CA PHE A 273 6.09 16.01 20.92
C PHE A 273 6.87 15.81 19.62
N CYS A 274 7.41 16.87 19.01
CA CYS A 274 8.09 16.75 17.71
C CYS A 274 9.38 15.92 17.84
N LYS A 275 10.14 16.05 18.94
CA LYS A 275 11.31 15.21 19.19
C LYS A 275 10.91 13.75 19.40
N PHE A 276 9.86 13.49 20.17
CA PHE A 276 9.31 12.15 20.35
C PHE A 276 8.88 11.55 19.00
N GLU A 277 8.12 12.29 18.20
CA GLU A 277 7.59 11.82 16.92
C GLU A 277 8.72 11.47 15.95
N LEU A 278 9.71 12.35 15.77
CA LEU A 278 10.85 12.10 14.87
C LEU A 278 11.74 10.95 15.36
N THR A 279 11.98 10.84 16.67
CA THR A 279 12.84 9.78 17.24
C THR A 279 12.15 8.42 17.23
N SER A 280 10.83 8.38 17.35
CA SER A 280 10.06 7.12 17.33
C SER A 280 9.94 6.49 15.94
N GLN A 281 10.12 7.25 14.85
CA GLN A 281 9.97 6.70 13.50
C GLN A 281 11.13 5.82 13.04
N SER A 282 12.35 6.02 13.57
CA SER A 282 13.51 5.24 13.16
C SER A 282 14.56 5.18 14.25
N THR A 283 15.11 3.98 14.41
CA THR A 283 16.26 3.71 15.27
C THR A 283 17.57 3.73 14.49
N THR A 284 17.53 3.49 13.17
CA THR A 284 18.72 3.32 12.33
C THR A 284 19.05 4.53 11.48
N SER A 285 18.04 5.25 11.00
CA SER A 285 18.15 6.29 9.97
C SER A 285 17.29 7.51 10.36
N PRO A 286 17.80 8.42 11.21
CA PRO A 286 17.03 9.55 11.69
C PRO A 286 16.58 10.45 10.53
N PHE A 287 15.34 10.93 10.59
CA PHE A 287 14.84 11.92 9.64
C PHE A 287 15.61 13.25 9.81
N PRO A 288 15.96 14.00 8.74
CA PRO A 288 15.67 13.77 7.33
C PRO A 288 16.79 13.01 6.56
N SER A 289 17.76 12.42 7.25
CA SER A 289 18.90 11.74 6.60
C SER A 289 18.46 10.50 5.79
N ASN A 290 17.32 9.90 6.17
CA ASN A 290 16.68 8.79 5.49
C ASN A 290 16.24 9.10 4.04
N VAL A 291 16.00 10.36 3.68
CA VAL A 291 15.66 10.77 2.30
C VAL A 291 16.93 10.75 1.44
N ASN A 292 17.25 9.56 0.94
CA ASN A 292 18.38 9.27 0.06
C ASN A 292 18.01 8.17 -0.96
N LEU A 293 18.82 8.02 -2.02
CA LEU A 293 18.52 7.09 -3.13
C LEU A 293 18.50 5.62 -2.68
N LYS A 294 19.38 5.24 -1.75
CA LYS A 294 19.48 3.86 -1.26
C LYS A 294 18.18 3.45 -0.56
N ASN A 295 17.69 4.27 0.38
CA ASN A 295 16.46 3.99 1.11
C ASN A 295 15.23 3.97 0.20
N TRP A 296 15.17 4.90 -0.76
CA TRP A 296 14.12 4.91 -1.78
C TRP A 296 14.13 3.62 -2.61
N PHE A 297 15.28 3.22 -3.15
CA PHE A 297 15.41 2.00 -3.96
C PHE A 297 14.92 0.77 -3.17
N TRP A 298 15.41 0.57 -1.95
CA TRP A 298 15.03 -0.58 -1.13
C TRP A 298 13.53 -0.59 -0.80
N TYR A 299 12.96 0.55 -0.44
CA TYR A 299 11.50 0.66 -0.24
C TYR A 299 10.72 0.27 -1.50
N THR A 300 11.16 0.72 -2.69
CA THR A 300 10.46 0.36 -3.92
C THR A 300 10.51 -1.14 -4.22
N MET A 301 11.54 -1.85 -3.76
CA MET A 301 11.70 -3.29 -3.94
C MET A 301 10.94 -4.13 -2.90
N TYR A 302 10.73 -3.63 -1.68
CA TYR A 302 10.02 -4.39 -0.66
C TYR A 302 8.55 -4.69 -1.06
N PRO A 303 8.02 -5.89 -0.75
CA PRO A 303 6.65 -6.28 -1.09
C PRO A 303 5.59 -5.66 -0.15
N THR A 304 5.71 -4.35 0.08
CA THR A 304 4.74 -3.52 0.82
C THR A 304 4.45 -2.25 0.03
N VAL A 305 3.22 -1.75 0.14
CA VAL A 305 2.78 -0.49 -0.46
C VAL A 305 2.68 0.64 0.56
N VAL A 306 3.00 0.35 1.83
CA VAL A 306 3.00 1.32 2.93
C VAL A 306 4.45 1.60 3.34
N TYR A 307 4.85 2.85 3.17
CA TYR A 307 6.16 3.37 3.55
C TYR A 307 6.29 3.55 5.06
N GLU A 308 7.41 3.05 5.59
CA GLU A 308 7.96 3.34 6.92
C GLU A 308 9.48 3.49 6.76
N ILE A 309 10.14 4.15 7.73
CA ILE A 309 11.59 4.38 7.63
C ILE A 309 12.37 3.07 7.85
N ASP A 310 11.98 2.32 8.88
CA ASP A 310 12.60 1.05 9.24
C ASP A 310 11.63 -0.10 8.96
N TYR A 311 12.16 -1.20 8.42
CA TYR A 311 11.44 -2.46 8.23
C TYR A 311 12.20 -3.58 8.93
N PRO A 312 11.52 -4.62 9.42
CA PRO A 312 12.19 -5.79 9.95
C PRO A 312 12.89 -6.53 8.80
N LEU A 313 14.18 -6.81 8.95
CA LEU A 313 15.01 -7.47 7.95
C LEU A 313 15.54 -8.81 8.44
N THR A 314 15.69 -9.77 7.53
CA THR A 314 16.38 -11.04 7.77
C THR A 314 17.86 -10.90 7.48
N ASN A 315 18.72 -11.53 8.29
CA ASN A 315 20.18 -11.43 8.14
C ASN A 315 20.73 -12.20 6.92
N GLU A 316 20.05 -13.25 6.46
CA GLU A 316 20.52 -14.13 5.40
C GLU A 316 19.42 -14.49 4.42
N ILE A 317 19.79 -14.67 3.15
CA ILE A 317 18.91 -15.13 2.07
C ILE A 317 18.95 -16.65 2.00
N ARG A 318 17.81 -17.31 2.20
CA ARG A 318 17.70 -18.78 2.09
C ARG A 318 17.50 -19.18 0.63
N TRP A 319 18.59 -19.38 -0.11
CA TRP A 319 18.54 -19.73 -1.54
C TRP A 319 17.73 -20.99 -1.87
N LYS A 320 17.72 -22.00 -0.99
CA LYS A 320 16.85 -23.18 -1.15
C LYS A 320 15.38 -22.80 -1.15
N TYR A 321 14.98 -21.91 -0.24
CA TYR A 321 13.61 -21.40 -0.17
C TYR A 321 13.25 -20.60 -1.43
N VAL A 322 14.14 -19.71 -1.88
CA VAL A 322 13.97 -18.99 -3.15
C VAL A 322 13.80 -19.97 -4.31
N GLY A 323 14.67 -20.99 -4.42
CA GLY A 323 14.59 -22.02 -5.46
C GLY A 323 13.25 -22.76 -5.46
N THR A 324 12.75 -23.17 -4.29
CA THR A 324 11.43 -23.81 -4.14
C THR A 324 10.30 -22.89 -4.58
N LYS A 325 10.31 -21.61 -4.16
CA LYS A 325 9.28 -20.65 -4.58
C LYS A 325 9.35 -20.38 -6.08
N MET A 326 10.54 -20.23 -6.66
CA MET A 326 10.73 -20.06 -8.11
C MET A 326 10.20 -21.25 -8.92
N LEU A 327 10.50 -22.48 -8.51
CA LEU A 327 9.94 -23.67 -9.14
C LEU A 327 8.40 -23.68 -9.04
N GLY A 328 7.87 -23.31 -7.87
CA GLY A 328 6.43 -23.14 -7.66
C GLY A 328 5.81 -22.10 -8.61
N ILE A 329 6.47 -20.95 -8.81
CA ILE A 329 5.98 -19.87 -9.70
C ILE A 329 5.80 -20.41 -11.12
N PHE A 330 6.83 -21.02 -11.69
CA PHE A 330 6.76 -21.57 -13.04
C PHE A 330 5.77 -22.73 -13.14
N GLY A 331 5.72 -23.60 -12.13
CA GLY A 331 4.77 -24.71 -12.06
C GLY A 331 3.32 -24.23 -12.04
N VAL A 332 2.98 -23.25 -11.19
CA VAL A 332 1.63 -22.71 -11.09
C VAL A 332 1.23 -21.92 -12.34
N ILE A 333 2.14 -21.13 -12.94
CA ILE A 333 1.87 -20.47 -14.22
C ILE A 333 1.56 -21.50 -15.31
N PHE A 334 2.32 -22.59 -15.38
CA PHE A 334 2.07 -23.67 -16.33
C PHE A 334 0.70 -24.32 -16.10
N LEU A 335 0.34 -24.64 -14.85
CA LEU A 335 -0.98 -25.15 -14.49
C LEU A 335 -2.10 -24.19 -14.89
N MET A 336 -1.93 -22.90 -14.65
CA MET A 336 -2.90 -21.87 -15.04
C MET A 336 -3.09 -21.80 -16.55
N ILE A 337 -2.02 -21.94 -17.34
CA ILE A 337 -2.11 -21.99 -18.80
C ILE A 337 -2.91 -23.22 -19.25
N LEU A 338 -2.65 -24.39 -18.65
CA LEU A 338 -3.40 -25.61 -18.97
C LEU A 338 -4.90 -25.47 -18.69
N VAL A 339 -5.26 -24.95 -17.51
CA VAL A 339 -6.66 -24.71 -17.13
C VAL A 339 -7.30 -23.67 -18.04
N ALA A 340 -6.58 -22.58 -18.35
CA ALA A 340 -7.10 -21.52 -19.21
C ALA A 340 -7.36 -22.00 -20.65
N GLU A 341 -6.41 -22.69 -21.28
CA GLU A 341 -6.57 -23.16 -22.67
C GLU A 341 -7.59 -24.31 -22.78
N SER A 342 -7.57 -25.25 -21.83
CA SER A 342 -8.37 -26.48 -21.95
C SER A 342 -9.82 -26.29 -21.49
N TRP A 343 -10.04 -25.45 -20.48
CA TRP A 343 -11.35 -25.34 -19.82
C TRP A 343 -11.98 -23.96 -20.04
N LEU A 344 -11.25 -22.87 -19.81
CA LEU A 344 -11.84 -21.53 -19.89
C LEU A 344 -11.99 -21.02 -21.33
N TYR A 345 -11.02 -21.28 -22.20
CA TYR A 345 -11.02 -20.74 -23.56
C TYR A 345 -12.21 -21.22 -24.40
N PRO A 346 -12.58 -22.52 -24.43
CA PRO A 346 -13.78 -22.98 -25.15
C PRO A 346 -15.06 -22.32 -24.63
N LEU A 347 -15.24 -22.25 -23.31
CA LEU A 347 -16.41 -21.62 -22.68
C LEU A 347 -16.48 -20.12 -22.99
N ALA A 348 -15.34 -19.44 -23.04
CA ALA A 348 -15.29 -18.03 -23.43
C ALA A 348 -15.71 -17.81 -24.89
N LEU A 349 -15.32 -18.71 -25.80
CA LEU A 349 -15.75 -18.66 -27.20
C LEU A 349 -17.27 -18.87 -27.33
N GLU A 350 -17.83 -19.83 -26.59
CA GLU A 350 -19.28 -20.07 -26.57
C GLU A 350 -20.04 -18.85 -26.04
N ALA A 351 -19.57 -18.24 -24.95
CA ALA A 351 -20.12 -17.01 -24.40
C ALA A 351 -20.11 -15.84 -25.43
N ILE A 352 -19.01 -15.71 -26.19
CA ILE A 352 -18.90 -14.71 -27.26
C ILE A 352 -19.88 -15.02 -28.42
N GLN A 353 -20.15 -16.29 -28.72
CA GLN A 353 -21.13 -16.66 -29.73
C GLN A 353 -22.56 -16.33 -29.28
N LEU A 354 -22.91 -16.59 -28.01
CA LEU A 354 -24.22 -16.22 -27.45
C LEU A 354 -24.51 -14.72 -27.55
N ARG A 355 -23.49 -13.87 -27.45
CA ARG A 355 -23.63 -12.41 -27.62
C ARG A 355 -24.29 -12.03 -28.95
N LYS A 356 -24.17 -12.85 -30.00
CA LYS A 356 -24.75 -12.58 -31.33
C LYS A 356 -26.27 -12.80 -31.39
N LEU A 357 -26.85 -13.54 -30.44
CA LEU A 357 -28.28 -13.84 -30.41
C LEU A 357 -29.10 -12.69 -29.81
N PRO A 358 -30.43 -12.63 -30.01
CA PRO A 358 -31.31 -11.72 -29.26
C PRO A 358 -31.27 -12.02 -27.74
N VAL A 359 -31.40 -10.99 -26.89
CA VAL A 359 -31.26 -11.11 -25.43
C VAL A 359 -32.17 -12.18 -24.82
N SER A 360 -33.41 -12.32 -25.29
CA SER A 360 -34.37 -13.32 -24.78
C SER A 360 -33.89 -14.76 -24.97
N GLN A 361 -33.13 -15.03 -26.04
CA GLN A 361 -32.59 -16.36 -26.34
C GLN A 361 -31.25 -16.63 -25.64
N ARG A 362 -30.61 -15.62 -25.05
CA ARG A 362 -29.32 -15.78 -24.33
C ARG A 362 -29.50 -16.35 -22.93
N VAL A 363 -30.61 -16.08 -22.27
CA VAL A 363 -30.78 -16.32 -20.83
C VAL A 363 -30.69 -17.81 -20.47
N SER A 364 -31.36 -18.67 -21.25
CA SER A 364 -31.34 -20.12 -20.99
C SER A 364 -29.94 -20.75 -21.16
N PRO A 365 -29.24 -20.60 -22.30
CA PRO A 365 -27.89 -21.17 -22.46
C PRO A 365 -26.86 -20.53 -21.52
N TYR A 366 -27.05 -19.25 -21.16
CA TYR A 366 -26.18 -18.55 -20.22
C TYR A 366 -26.09 -19.23 -18.84
N VAL A 367 -27.19 -19.78 -18.32
CA VAL A 367 -27.17 -20.45 -17.01
C VAL A 367 -26.26 -21.68 -17.02
N PHE A 368 -26.24 -22.43 -18.12
CA PHE A 368 -25.35 -23.59 -18.28
C PHE A 368 -23.89 -23.15 -18.35
N ILE A 369 -23.58 -22.16 -19.20
CA ILE A 369 -22.21 -21.61 -19.30
C ILE A 369 -21.73 -21.09 -17.95
N LEU A 370 -22.57 -20.41 -17.18
CA LEU A 370 -22.20 -19.91 -15.85
C LEU A 370 -21.80 -21.04 -14.91
N LEU A 371 -22.57 -22.13 -14.87
CA LEU A 371 -22.28 -23.28 -14.03
C LEU A 371 -21.03 -24.03 -14.48
N GLU A 372 -20.81 -24.17 -15.80
CA GLU A 372 -19.62 -24.80 -16.35
C GLU A 372 -18.36 -23.94 -16.16
N MET A 373 -18.50 -22.61 -16.18
CA MET A 373 -17.40 -21.68 -15.92
C MET A 373 -17.01 -21.60 -14.43
N ALA A 374 -17.92 -21.88 -13.49
CA ALA A 374 -17.65 -21.69 -12.06
C ALA A 374 -16.47 -22.55 -11.53
N PRO A 375 -16.41 -23.88 -11.75
CA PRO A 375 -15.27 -24.69 -11.30
C PRO A 375 -13.90 -24.26 -11.84
N PRO A 376 -13.69 -24.05 -13.16
CA PRO A 376 -12.39 -23.62 -13.68
C PRO A 376 -12.02 -22.20 -13.19
N PHE A 377 -12.99 -21.30 -13.02
CA PHE A 377 -12.72 -19.99 -12.44
C PHE A 377 -12.31 -20.05 -10.97
N LEU A 378 -12.97 -20.89 -10.16
CA LEU A 378 -12.58 -21.09 -8.76
C LEU A 378 -11.15 -21.63 -8.67
N LEU A 379 -10.81 -22.64 -9.49
CA LEU A 379 -9.45 -23.16 -9.54
C LEU A 379 -8.44 -22.08 -9.94
N MET A 380 -8.73 -21.31 -10.99
CA MET A 380 -7.88 -20.19 -11.42
C MET A 380 -7.74 -19.12 -10.34
N TYR A 381 -8.82 -18.78 -9.63
CA TYR A 381 -8.81 -17.82 -8.54
C TYR A 381 -7.86 -18.27 -7.42
N MET A 382 -7.95 -19.54 -7.01
CA MET A 382 -7.06 -20.11 -5.99
C MET A 382 -5.59 -20.17 -6.46
N LEU A 383 -5.34 -20.53 -7.73
CA LEU A 383 -4.00 -20.56 -8.30
C LEU A 383 -3.38 -19.17 -8.40
N VAL A 384 -4.16 -18.15 -8.81
CA VAL A 384 -3.70 -16.74 -8.85
C VAL A 384 -3.38 -16.25 -7.44
N PHE A 385 -4.24 -16.56 -6.47
CA PHE A 385 -3.99 -16.21 -5.07
C PHE A 385 -2.69 -16.84 -4.56
N TYR A 386 -2.51 -18.14 -4.77
CA TYR A 386 -1.30 -18.85 -4.36
C TYR A 386 -0.06 -18.31 -5.09
N LEU A 387 -0.16 -18.05 -6.40
CA LEU A 387 0.93 -17.51 -7.20
C LEU A 387 1.43 -16.16 -6.68
N ILE A 388 0.54 -15.20 -6.49
CA ILE A 388 0.93 -13.83 -6.13
C ILE A 388 1.36 -13.78 -4.67
N TRP A 389 0.47 -14.13 -3.74
CA TRP A 389 0.68 -13.88 -2.32
C TRP A 389 1.60 -14.89 -1.66
N GLU A 390 1.52 -16.16 -2.05
CA GLU A 390 2.31 -17.21 -1.41
C GLU A 390 3.66 -17.44 -2.10
N LEU A 391 3.73 -17.33 -3.42
CA LEU A 391 4.97 -17.59 -4.15
C LEU A 391 5.76 -16.32 -4.48
N ILE A 392 5.19 -15.39 -5.25
CA ILE A 392 5.90 -14.21 -5.75
C ILE A 392 6.29 -13.27 -4.62
N LEU A 393 5.35 -12.85 -3.76
CA LEU A 393 5.66 -11.89 -2.69
C LEU A 393 6.66 -12.46 -1.68
N ASN A 394 6.58 -13.76 -1.35
CA ASN A 394 7.56 -14.41 -0.49
C ASN A 394 8.94 -14.56 -1.14
N ALA A 395 9.01 -14.85 -2.44
CA ALA A 395 10.27 -14.88 -3.18
C ALA A 395 10.93 -13.49 -3.20
N VAL A 396 10.16 -12.45 -3.52
CA VAL A 396 10.64 -11.06 -3.49
C VAL A 396 11.09 -10.68 -2.09
N ALA A 397 10.27 -10.96 -1.07
CA ALA A 397 10.61 -10.66 0.32
C ALA A 397 11.91 -11.34 0.76
N GLU A 398 12.17 -12.57 0.33
CA GLU A 398 13.41 -13.27 0.64
C GLU A 398 14.62 -12.64 -0.07
N LEU A 399 14.47 -12.32 -1.36
CA LEU A 399 15.52 -11.67 -2.13
C LEU A 399 15.88 -10.28 -1.62
N THR A 400 14.90 -9.54 -1.08
CA THR A 400 15.10 -8.22 -0.49
C THR A 400 15.43 -8.27 1.01
N GLY A 401 15.41 -9.44 1.64
CA GLY A 401 15.57 -9.61 3.09
C GLY A 401 14.42 -9.03 3.93
N PHE A 402 13.25 -8.75 3.34
CA PHE A 402 12.09 -8.22 4.05
C PHE A 402 11.50 -9.32 4.96
N ALA A 403 11.38 -9.07 6.26
CA ALA A 403 11.07 -10.13 7.22
C ALA A 403 9.57 -10.28 7.55
N ASP A 404 8.73 -9.29 7.24
CA ASP A 404 7.27 -9.44 7.39
C ASP A 404 6.72 -10.23 6.20
N ARG A 405 6.20 -11.43 6.46
CA ARG A 405 5.61 -12.33 5.46
C ARG A 405 4.09 -12.41 5.57
N SER A 406 3.48 -11.52 6.35
CA SER A 406 2.04 -11.45 6.54
C SER A 406 1.38 -10.69 5.39
N PHE A 407 1.34 -11.30 4.20
CA PHE A 407 0.69 -10.72 3.02
C PHE A 407 -0.83 -10.97 2.97
N TYR A 408 -1.30 -11.98 3.71
CA TYR A 408 -2.70 -12.38 3.82
C TYR A 408 -2.92 -13.08 5.17
N SER A 409 -4.18 -13.15 5.60
CA SER A 409 -4.66 -13.90 6.77
C SER A 409 -5.45 -15.14 6.34
N GLU A 410 -6.03 -15.89 7.27
CA GLU A 410 -6.85 -17.09 7.00
C GLU A 410 -8.23 -16.78 6.40
N TRP A 411 -8.27 -16.00 5.32
CA TRP A 411 -9.49 -15.48 4.68
C TRP A 411 -10.43 -16.58 4.17
N TRP A 412 -9.95 -17.81 3.97
CA TRP A 412 -10.79 -18.97 3.66
C TRP A 412 -11.79 -19.32 4.77
N ASN A 413 -11.52 -18.87 6.01
CA ASN A 413 -12.38 -19.03 7.17
C ASN A 413 -13.37 -17.86 7.36
N SER A 414 -13.37 -16.86 6.47
CA SER A 414 -14.21 -15.68 6.63
C SER A 414 -15.70 -16.04 6.66
N VAL A 415 -16.43 -15.45 7.60
CA VAL A 415 -17.89 -15.62 7.74
C VAL A 415 -18.69 -14.42 7.23
N SER A 416 -18.01 -13.32 6.93
CA SER A 416 -18.57 -12.10 6.37
C SER A 416 -17.66 -11.46 5.33
N TRP A 417 -18.25 -10.63 4.46
CA TRP A 417 -17.51 -9.94 3.39
C TRP A 417 -16.54 -8.88 3.92
N ASP A 418 -16.82 -8.25 5.06
CA ASP A 418 -15.88 -7.31 5.68
C ASP A 418 -14.66 -7.99 6.29
N GLU A 419 -14.79 -9.22 6.78
CA GLU A 419 -13.65 -10.02 7.24
C GLU A 419 -12.77 -10.38 6.04
N PHE A 420 -13.37 -10.94 4.99
CA PHE A 420 -12.66 -11.25 3.75
C PHE A 420 -11.90 -10.03 3.20
N ALA A 421 -12.55 -8.86 3.13
CA ALA A 421 -11.96 -7.64 2.59
C ALA A 421 -10.72 -7.15 3.37
N ARG A 422 -10.60 -7.49 4.66
CA ARG A 422 -9.42 -7.19 5.48
C ARG A 422 -8.32 -8.23 5.32
N ASP A 423 -8.71 -9.49 5.16
CA ASP A 423 -7.81 -10.63 5.34
C ASP A 423 -7.16 -11.14 4.05
N TRP A 424 -7.79 -10.96 2.89
CA TRP A 424 -7.30 -11.55 1.64
C TRP A 424 -6.02 -10.90 1.09
N ASN A 425 -5.84 -9.60 1.28
CA ASN A 425 -4.73 -8.82 0.76
C ASN A 425 -4.32 -7.73 1.76
N LEU A 426 -3.51 -8.11 2.73
CA LEU A 426 -3.08 -7.24 3.82
C LEU A 426 -2.32 -6.00 3.34
N PRO A 427 -1.40 -6.05 2.34
CA PRO A 427 -0.73 -4.85 1.85
C PRO A 427 -1.69 -3.76 1.37
N VAL A 428 -2.69 -4.13 0.55
CA VAL A 428 -3.68 -3.17 0.03
C VAL A 428 -4.64 -2.73 1.14
N HIS A 429 -5.06 -3.66 2.01
CA HIS A 429 -5.91 -3.32 3.15
C HIS A 429 -5.24 -2.28 4.07
N ARG A 430 -3.97 -2.49 4.44
CA ARG A 430 -3.15 -1.57 5.24
C ARG A 430 -3.03 -0.19 4.57
N PHE A 431 -2.81 -0.16 3.25
CA PHE A 431 -2.77 1.10 2.49
C PHE A 431 -4.10 1.85 2.54
N LEU A 432 -5.22 1.18 2.22
CA LEU A 432 -6.55 1.78 2.25
C LEU A 432 -6.91 2.26 3.66
N LEU A 433 -6.55 1.50 4.69
CA LEU A 433 -6.81 1.88 6.08
C LEU A 433 -6.08 3.18 6.46
N ARG A 434 -4.76 3.25 6.21
CA ARG A 434 -3.92 4.39 6.59
C ARG A 434 -4.19 5.61 5.73
N HIS A 435 -4.15 5.46 4.41
CA HIS A 435 -4.10 6.59 3.48
C HIS A 435 -5.46 7.02 2.94
N VAL A 436 -6.48 6.16 3.01
CA VAL A 436 -7.83 6.48 2.54
C VAL A 436 -8.77 6.65 3.74
N TYR A 437 -9.01 5.59 4.51
CA TYR A 437 -9.99 5.60 5.60
C TYR A 437 -9.64 6.61 6.70
N HIS A 438 -8.44 6.53 7.29
CA HIS A 438 -8.03 7.47 8.35
C HIS A 438 -7.83 8.90 7.82
N SER A 439 -7.33 9.05 6.59
CA SER A 439 -7.24 10.36 5.93
C SER A 439 -8.62 10.98 5.70
N SER A 440 -9.62 10.22 5.25
CA SER A 440 -10.98 10.72 5.04
C SER A 440 -11.64 11.18 6.34
N ILE A 441 -11.39 10.48 7.45
CA ILE A 441 -11.89 10.90 8.77
C ILE A 441 -11.18 12.18 9.24
N SER A 442 -9.86 12.26 9.09
CA SER A 442 -9.09 13.39 9.62
C SER A 442 -9.16 14.65 8.76
N ALA A 443 -9.18 14.53 7.43
CA ALA A 443 -9.19 15.65 6.49
C ALA A 443 -10.60 16.14 6.16
N PHE A 444 -11.55 15.22 5.91
CA PHE A 444 -12.93 15.58 5.53
C PHE A 444 -13.93 15.47 6.69
N GLN A 445 -13.48 15.11 7.89
CA GLN A 445 -14.33 14.95 9.09
C GLN A 445 -15.51 13.99 8.86
N LEU A 446 -15.33 12.98 8.00
CA LEU A 446 -16.38 12.01 7.71
C LEU A 446 -16.65 11.12 8.94
N SER A 447 -17.92 10.73 9.10
CA SER A 447 -18.29 9.68 10.04
C SER A 447 -17.64 8.34 9.67
N ARG A 448 -17.52 7.42 10.62
CA ARG A 448 -16.94 6.08 10.35
C ARG A 448 -17.70 5.31 9.26
N TYR A 449 -19.02 5.51 9.19
CA TYR A 449 -19.86 4.93 8.13
C TYR A 449 -19.51 5.53 6.77
N ASN A 450 -19.48 6.86 6.66
CA ASN A 450 -19.16 7.55 5.40
C ASN A 450 -17.73 7.27 4.94
N ALA A 451 -16.76 7.15 5.87
CA ALA A 451 -15.39 6.78 5.55
C ALA A 451 -15.28 5.34 5.01
N THR A 452 -16.03 4.39 5.59
CA THR A 452 -16.14 3.02 5.05
C THR A 452 -16.73 3.04 3.64
N LEU A 453 -17.87 3.73 3.45
CA LEU A 453 -18.53 3.84 2.15
C LEU A 453 -17.60 4.45 1.10
N PHE A 454 -16.90 5.54 1.43
CA PHE A 454 -15.93 6.19 0.56
C PHE A 454 -14.77 5.25 0.18
N THR A 455 -14.22 4.53 1.15
CA THR A 455 -13.11 3.58 0.93
C THR A 455 -13.54 2.44 0.00
N PHE A 456 -14.72 1.86 0.23
CA PHE A 456 -15.29 0.81 -0.63
C PHE A 456 -15.63 1.33 -2.03
N LEU A 457 -16.15 2.55 -2.14
CA LEU A 457 -16.48 3.17 -3.42
C LEU A 457 -15.22 3.41 -4.25
N LEU A 458 -14.17 3.98 -3.64
CA LEU A 458 -12.88 4.18 -4.30
C LEU A 458 -12.28 2.86 -4.78
N SER A 459 -12.28 1.84 -3.91
CA SER A 459 -11.83 0.49 -4.29
C SER A 459 -12.64 -0.05 -5.47
N SER A 460 -13.97 0.10 -5.43
CA SER A 460 -14.87 -0.37 -6.50
C SER A 460 -14.61 0.27 -7.85
N PHE A 461 -14.25 1.57 -7.88
CA PHE A 461 -13.87 2.25 -9.12
C PHE A 461 -12.56 1.69 -9.72
N VAL A 462 -11.57 1.38 -8.88
CA VAL A 462 -10.29 0.81 -9.34
C VAL A 462 -10.49 -0.61 -9.90
N HIS A 463 -11.37 -1.39 -9.30
CA HIS A 463 -11.72 -2.71 -9.81
C HIS A 463 -12.54 -2.64 -11.11
N GLU A 464 -13.49 -1.71 -11.24
CA GLU A 464 -14.18 -1.50 -12.51
C GLU A 464 -13.24 -0.97 -13.62
N LEU A 465 -12.25 -0.15 -13.27
CA LEU A 465 -11.16 0.23 -14.18
C LEU A 465 -10.39 -0.99 -14.69
N THR A 466 -10.15 -1.97 -13.82
CA THR A 466 -9.53 -3.26 -14.18
C THR A 466 -10.38 -3.99 -15.23
N MET A 467 -11.71 -4.04 -15.04
CA MET A 467 -12.62 -4.64 -16.03
C MET A 467 -12.66 -3.86 -17.34
N TYR A 468 -12.63 -2.52 -17.27
CA TYR A 468 -12.56 -1.66 -18.45
C TYR A 468 -11.30 -1.94 -19.28
N VAL A 469 -10.15 -2.12 -18.63
CA VAL A 469 -8.88 -2.43 -19.32
C VAL A 469 -8.90 -3.81 -19.97
N ILE A 470 -9.53 -4.81 -19.34
CA ILE A 470 -9.64 -6.17 -19.88
C ILE A 470 -10.60 -6.22 -21.07
N PHE A 471 -11.81 -5.68 -20.92
CA PHE A 471 -12.90 -5.85 -21.89
C PHE A 471 -13.06 -4.68 -22.88
N GLY A 472 -12.41 -3.54 -22.61
CA GLY A 472 -12.52 -2.32 -23.41
C GLY A 472 -13.87 -1.62 -23.28
N LYS A 473 -14.70 -1.98 -22.30
CA LYS A 473 -16.07 -1.46 -22.10
C LYS A 473 -16.33 -1.22 -20.62
N PHE A 474 -17.01 -0.12 -20.32
CA PHE A 474 -17.49 0.19 -18.97
C PHE A 474 -18.91 -0.34 -18.81
N ARG A 475 -19.17 -1.17 -17.79
CA ARG A 475 -20.50 -1.77 -17.54
C ARG A 475 -21.00 -1.52 -16.13
N GLY A 476 -20.11 -1.37 -15.16
CA GLY A 476 -20.43 -1.17 -13.75
C GLY A 476 -20.82 -2.45 -13.01
N TYR A 477 -20.69 -3.65 -13.59
CA TYR A 477 -21.09 -4.90 -12.91
C TYR A 477 -20.21 -5.18 -11.68
N LEU A 478 -18.89 -5.02 -11.81
CA LEU A 478 -17.98 -5.26 -10.68
C LEU A 478 -18.13 -4.17 -9.63
N LEU A 479 -18.28 -2.92 -10.06
CA LEU A 479 -18.61 -1.80 -9.17
C LEU A 479 -19.86 -2.10 -8.35
N TYR A 480 -20.95 -2.50 -9.00
CA TYR A 480 -22.20 -2.83 -8.31
C TYR A 480 -22.05 -3.99 -7.33
N PHE A 481 -21.44 -5.11 -7.75
CA PHE A 481 -21.27 -6.27 -6.87
C PHE A 481 -20.37 -5.98 -5.68
N GLN A 482 -19.32 -5.18 -5.82
CA GLN A 482 -18.50 -4.77 -4.68
C GLN A 482 -19.25 -3.85 -3.72
N MET A 483 -20.04 -2.90 -4.22
CA MET A 483 -20.88 -2.08 -3.34
C MET A 483 -21.97 -2.90 -2.64
N ALA A 484 -22.47 -3.95 -3.28
CA ALA A 484 -23.43 -4.89 -2.67
C ALA A 484 -22.85 -5.73 -1.52
N GLN A 485 -21.52 -5.81 -1.38
CA GLN A 485 -20.88 -6.48 -0.23
C GLN A 485 -21.17 -5.78 1.10
N ILE A 486 -21.43 -4.46 1.09
CA ILE A 486 -21.77 -3.70 2.29
C ILE A 486 -23.13 -4.16 2.87
N PRO A 487 -24.25 -4.17 2.12
CA PRO A 487 -25.50 -4.78 2.56
C PRO A 487 -25.34 -6.25 3.01
N LEU A 488 -24.57 -7.05 2.27
CA LEU A 488 -24.33 -8.46 2.64
C LEU A 488 -23.60 -8.60 3.99
N THR A 489 -22.69 -7.68 4.30
CA THR A 489 -22.04 -7.58 5.61
C THR A 489 -23.03 -7.25 6.72
N TYR A 490 -23.99 -6.35 6.46
CA TYR A 490 -25.04 -6.08 7.44
C TYR A 490 -25.96 -7.28 7.63
N LEU A 491 -26.26 -8.02 6.56
CA LEU A 491 -27.04 -9.25 6.62
C LEU A 491 -26.34 -10.33 7.46
N SER A 492 -25.02 -10.51 7.31
CA SER A 492 -24.25 -11.49 8.10
C SER A 492 -24.22 -11.14 9.59
N ARG A 493 -24.42 -9.88 9.96
CA ARG A 493 -24.49 -9.40 11.36
C ARG A 493 -25.89 -9.47 11.98
N THR A 494 -26.91 -9.88 11.23
CA THR A 494 -28.25 -10.06 11.78
C THR A 494 -28.29 -11.22 12.77
N LYS A 495 -29.25 -11.21 13.71
CA LYS A 495 -29.45 -12.29 14.68
C LYS A 495 -29.63 -13.68 14.02
N PHE A 496 -30.12 -13.72 12.78
CA PHE A 496 -30.29 -14.98 12.05
C PHE A 496 -28.96 -15.61 11.60
N MET A 497 -27.97 -14.79 11.26
CA MET A 497 -26.69 -15.21 10.70
C MET A 497 -25.53 -15.19 11.69
N ALA A 498 -25.59 -14.32 12.71
CA ALA A 498 -24.46 -14.03 13.59
C ALA A 498 -23.85 -15.28 14.27
N ASP A 499 -24.69 -16.23 14.70
CA ASP A 499 -24.23 -17.44 15.39
C ASP A 499 -23.92 -18.61 14.43
N ARG A 500 -24.24 -18.47 13.14
CA ARG A 500 -24.16 -19.55 12.14
C ARG A 500 -22.89 -19.47 11.30
N LYS A 501 -21.73 -19.65 11.94
CA LYS A 501 -20.41 -19.55 11.28
C LYS A 501 -20.26 -20.44 10.06
N ILE A 502 -20.73 -21.70 10.13
CA ILE A 502 -20.67 -22.65 9.00
C ILE A 502 -21.49 -22.12 7.82
N LEU A 503 -22.72 -21.65 8.06
CA LEU A 503 -23.57 -21.11 7.01
C LEU A 503 -22.98 -19.83 6.41
N GLY A 504 -22.43 -18.94 7.24
CA GLY A 504 -21.73 -17.72 6.79
C GLY A 504 -20.55 -18.05 5.87
N ASN A 505 -19.72 -19.01 6.27
CA ASN A 505 -18.59 -19.46 5.46
C ASN A 505 -19.04 -20.18 4.17
N SER A 506 -20.12 -20.97 4.20
CA SER A 506 -20.69 -21.58 2.99
C SER A 506 -21.21 -20.52 2.00
N ILE A 507 -21.90 -19.47 2.48
CA ILE A 507 -22.36 -18.36 1.64
C ILE A 507 -21.16 -17.60 1.05
N PHE A 508 -20.12 -17.39 1.86
CA PHE A 508 -18.88 -16.79 1.40
C PHE A 508 -18.25 -17.60 0.25
N TRP A 509 -18.09 -18.92 0.41
CA TRP A 509 -17.54 -19.77 -0.63
C TRP A 509 -18.43 -19.89 -1.87
N LEU A 510 -19.76 -19.88 -1.71
CA LEU A 510 -20.68 -19.76 -2.84
C LEU A 510 -20.47 -18.43 -3.59
N GLY A 511 -20.25 -17.33 -2.87
CA GLY A 511 -19.91 -16.04 -3.47
C GLY A 511 -18.58 -16.05 -4.22
N ILE A 512 -17.52 -16.61 -3.63
CA ILE A 512 -16.19 -16.70 -4.27
C ILE A 512 -16.19 -17.64 -5.48
N SER A 513 -16.93 -18.75 -5.42
CA SER A 513 -17.01 -19.71 -6.53
C SER A 513 -17.83 -19.21 -7.72
N THR A 514 -18.87 -18.40 -7.49
CA THR A 514 -19.76 -17.90 -8.55
C THR A 514 -19.46 -16.47 -9.00
N GLY A 515 -18.87 -15.63 -8.15
CA GLY A 515 -18.65 -14.21 -8.44
C GLY A 515 -17.75 -13.95 -9.65
N PRO A 516 -16.52 -14.49 -9.70
CA PRO A 516 -15.62 -14.30 -10.84
C PRO A 516 -16.16 -14.86 -12.17
N SER A 517 -16.80 -16.04 -12.13
CA SER A 517 -17.40 -16.65 -13.33
C SER A 517 -18.60 -15.85 -13.81
N LEU A 518 -19.47 -15.38 -12.90
CA LEU A 518 -20.58 -14.48 -13.20
C LEU A 518 -20.10 -13.18 -13.85
N LEU A 519 -19.08 -12.55 -13.28
CA LEU A 519 -18.51 -11.32 -13.84
C LEU A 519 -17.98 -11.55 -15.25
N CYS A 520 -17.13 -12.57 -15.44
CA CYS A 520 -16.55 -12.82 -16.75
C CYS A 520 -17.65 -13.14 -17.79
N SER A 521 -18.58 -14.04 -17.47
CA SER A 521 -19.64 -14.44 -18.39
C SER A 521 -20.59 -13.29 -18.70
N LEU A 522 -20.94 -12.42 -17.74
CA LEU A 522 -21.74 -11.22 -17.99
C LEU A 522 -21.05 -10.26 -18.97
N TYR A 523 -19.75 -10.00 -18.77
CA TYR A 523 -18.97 -9.14 -19.68
C TYR A 523 -18.80 -9.75 -21.08
N LEU A 524 -18.78 -11.08 -21.19
CA LEU A 524 -18.67 -11.78 -22.47
C LEU A 524 -20.01 -11.89 -23.20
N VAL A 525 -21.12 -12.16 -22.51
CA VAL A 525 -22.42 -12.45 -23.14
C VAL A 525 -23.27 -11.20 -23.37
N PHE A 526 -23.32 -10.30 -22.39
CA PHE A 526 -24.13 -9.09 -22.44
C PHE A 526 -23.27 -7.89 -22.77
#